data_AF-A0AAN6LNQ0-F1
#
_entry.id   AF-A0AAN6LNQ0-F1
#
_cell.length_a   1.000
_cell.length_b   1.000
_cell.length_c   1.000
_cell.angle_alpha   90.00
_cell.angle_beta   90.00
_cell.angle_gamma   90.00
#
_symmetry.space_group_name_H-M   'P 1'
#
loop_
_entity.id
_entity.type
_entity.pdbx_description
1 polymer ?
#
loop_
_entity_poly.entity_id
_entity_poly.type
_entity_poly.pdbx_seq_one_letter_code
_entity_poly.pdbx_strand_id
1 'polypeptide(L)'
;MSRLTLGSNDLLEYNSDYGVLICRDCEYAIQKSAVQSHLLRHKIYRGERQNLLSSIAQLQLHEPDDVSLPTPDTRPIAALPIIDGYRCLQQGCTNLCASAKRMRRHWADVHGGIEDSNVMAREVKMQTFFRGTKIRYFEVSPSLAVQMVDSDEITEEEELLDESEEPISEADGDEFVSESGDDDDDDQMEDADDTTLVPAIISPNFDLEALKIFHHFLSITSHTLPGPSFDVGVRCYWETAVLPLAFSRQWLMSGVLAISEYHASVLTSDHTLAEAHREQALSFFDSFLTGREEASRRVGDTMYNPSKEDERRVGGQLVCILRCAHWALTTNPLLGKSFLSYPFKLQNFVTALRSFTLIERTGSDGTPEEVFARASRIFKGRQNQRQNEEAIALLDRLDRLPSRMSDVFGRPKEVKDVMATLTAIASLVEHYSATFQRENGDSSSTAVWHSMLQWLSKVPDHFRYMISRNDPSALVVVVFWVSALIFRAERSGYWFLSGLSKRLLSEIHDHLRSSCVDALLLVEGLTSEDLAVRTI
;
A
#
# COMPACT_ATOMS: atom_id res chain seq x y z
N MET A 1 10.67 -41.49 -9.40
CA MET A 1 9.97 -40.39 -8.70
C MET A 1 8.64 -40.18 -9.40
N SER A 2 7.55 -40.63 -8.79
CA SER A 2 6.23 -40.59 -9.43
C SER A 2 5.57 -39.24 -9.10
N ARG A 3 5.77 -38.26 -9.98
CA ARG A 3 5.04 -36.98 -9.96
C ARG A 3 3.76 -37.19 -10.75
N LEU A 4 2.62 -36.83 -10.15
CA LEU A 4 1.31 -36.92 -10.80
C LEU A 4 0.78 -35.50 -10.99
N THR A 5 0.51 -35.11 -12.24
CA THR A 5 -0.15 -33.83 -12.53
C THR A 5 -1.66 -34.02 -12.64
N LEU A 6 -2.42 -33.02 -12.18
CA LEU A 6 -3.88 -33.03 -12.10
C LEU A 6 -4.44 -31.67 -12.54
N GLY A 7 -5.56 -31.69 -13.26
CA GLY A 7 -6.31 -30.50 -13.68
C GLY A 7 -5.94 -30.00 -15.07
N SER A 8 -6.75 -29.06 -15.58
CA SER A 8 -6.48 -28.39 -16.85
C SER A 8 -5.11 -27.70 -16.81
N ASN A 9 -4.29 -27.90 -17.85
CA ASN A 9 -2.92 -27.38 -17.98
C ASN A 9 -1.95 -27.82 -16.87
N ASP A 10 -2.12 -29.03 -16.30
CA ASP A 10 -1.26 -29.56 -15.24
C ASP A 10 -1.14 -28.64 -14.01
N LEU A 11 -2.21 -27.89 -13.69
CA LEU A 11 -2.22 -26.87 -12.61
C LEU A 11 -1.71 -27.40 -11.27
N LEU A 12 -2.04 -28.64 -10.93
CA LEU A 12 -1.68 -29.27 -9.66
C LEU A 12 -0.67 -30.38 -9.87
N GLU A 13 0.38 -30.40 -9.05
CA GLU A 13 1.40 -31.44 -9.03
C GLU A 13 1.43 -32.12 -7.66
N TYR A 14 1.12 -33.41 -7.62
CA TYR A 14 1.27 -34.22 -6.43
C TYR A 14 2.70 -34.76 -6.33
N ASN A 15 3.36 -34.43 -5.23
CA ASN A 15 4.66 -34.96 -4.87
C ASN A 15 4.50 -36.04 -3.80
N SER A 16 4.65 -37.30 -4.22
CA SER A 16 4.48 -38.48 -3.37
C SER A 16 5.58 -38.63 -2.31
N ASP A 17 6.79 -38.11 -2.55
CA ASP A 17 7.92 -38.22 -1.61
C ASP A 17 7.65 -37.43 -0.31
N TYR A 18 6.86 -36.35 -0.41
CA TYR A 18 6.52 -35.48 0.72
C TYR A 18 5.03 -35.46 1.05
N GLY A 19 4.20 -36.17 0.28
CA GLY A 19 2.74 -36.19 0.38
C GLY A 19 2.12 -34.80 0.31
N VAL A 20 2.58 -33.97 -0.63
CA VAL A 20 2.10 -32.58 -0.80
C VAL A 20 1.51 -32.36 -2.20
N LEU A 21 0.47 -31.53 -2.27
CA LEU A 21 -0.14 -31.11 -3.52
C LEU A 21 0.26 -29.67 -3.82
N ILE A 22 1.08 -29.45 -4.85
CA ILE A 22 1.64 -28.15 -5.21
C ILE A 22 0.81 -27.55 -6.34
N CYS A 23 0.40 -26.29 -6.21
CA CYS A 23 -0.15 -25.55 -7.34
C CYS A 23 1.00 -24.87 -8.10
N ARG A 24 1.10 -25.10 -9.41
CA ARG A 24 2.17 -24.56 -10.25
C ARG A 24 2.01 -23.06 -10.51
N ASP A 25 0.79 -22.56 -10.61
CA ASP A 25 0.52 -21.12 -10.78
C ASP A 25 0.80 -20.32 -9.50
N CYS A 26 0.48 -20.91 -8.35
CA CYS A 26 0.65 -20.28 -7.04
C CYS A 26 2.04 -20.51 -6.44
N GLU A 27 2.74 -21.55 -6.91
CA GLU A 27 4.06 -21.99 -6.47
C GLU A 27 4.13 -22.25 -4.94
N TYR A 28 3.13 -22.95 -4.41
CA TYR A 28 3.12 -23.48 -3.03
C TYR A 28 2.22 -24.70 -2.90
N ALA A 29 2.47 -25.50 -1.86
CA ALA A 29 1.67 -26.64 -1.46
C ALA A 29 0.34 -26.23 -0.80
N ILE A 30 -0.75 -26.83 -1.27
CA ILE A 30 -2.10 -26.59 -0.79
C ILE A 30 -2.40 -27.57 0.36
N GLN A 31 -2.92 -27.05 1.47
CA GLN A 31 -3.40 -27.88 2.59
C GLN A 31 -4.66 -28.65 2.20
N LYS A 32 -4.87 -29.82 2.78
CA LYS A 32 -6.04 -30.68 2.48
C LYS A 32 -7.36 -29.95 2.69
N SER A 33 -7.49 -29.21 3.79
CA SER A 33 -8.66 -28.39 4.10
C SER A 33 -8.87 -27.21 3.14
N ALA A 34 -7.80 -26.74 2.48
CA ALA A 34 -7.80 -25.56 1.64
C ALA A 34 -8.02 -25.87 0.15
N VAL A 35 -7.86 -27.12 -0.30
CA VAL A 35 -7.97 -27.53 -1.72
C VAL A 35 -9.26 -26.99 -2.37
N GLN A 36 -10.39 -27.19 -1.69
CA GLN A 36 -11.70 -26.79 -2.20
C GLN A 36 -11.84 -25.28 -2.42
N SER A 37 -11.25 -24.47 -1.54
CA SER A 37 -11.23 -23.00 -1.64
C SER A 37 -10.19 -22.51 -2.64
N HIS A 38 -9.07 -23.23 -2.77
CA HIS A 38 -8.00 -22.93 -3.70
C HIS A 38 -8.44 -23.14 -5.15
N LEU A 39 -9.14 -24.24 -5.46
CA LEU A 39 -9.69 -24.48 -6.81
C LEU A 39 -10.62 -23.35 -7.28
N LEU A 40 -11.44 -22.80 -6.37
CA LEU A 40 -12.32 -21.66 -6.70
C LEU A 40 -11.52 -20.40 -7.09
N ARG A 41 -10.35 -20.18 -6.48
CA ARG A 41 -9.47 -19.05 -6.82
C ARG A 41 -8.92 -19.16 -8.25
N HIS A 42 -8.70 -20.38 -8.73
CA HIS A 42 -8.31 -20.67 -10.11
C HIS A 42 -9.51 -20.78 -11.07
N LYS A 43 -10.70 -20.34 -10.64
CA LYS A 43 -11.94 -20.37 -11.43
C LYS A 43 -12.34 -21.78 -11.90
N ILE A 44 -11.95 -22.82 -11.16
CA ILE A 44 -12.35 -24.20 -11.43
C ILE A 44 -13.66 -24.47 -10.70
N TYR A 45 -14.73 -24.63 -11.47
CA TYR A 45 -16.11 -24.76 -10.95
C TYR A 45 -16.76 -26.08 -11.37
N ARG A 46 -17.89 -26.39 -10.72
CA ARG A 46 -18.83 -27.48 -11.11
C ARG A 46 -18.13 -28.84 -11.32
N GLY A 47 -18.34 -29.48 -12.47
CA GLY A 47 -17.92 -30.86 -12.75
C GLY A 47 -16.42 -31.08 -12.69
N GLU A 48 -15.61 -30.15 -13.20
CA GLU A 48 -14.15 -30.25 -13.13
C GLU A 48 -13.66 -30.23 -11.68
N ARG A 49 -14.23 -29.35 -10.84
CA ARG A 49 -13.93 -29.31 -9.40
C ARG A 49 -14.29 -30.63 -8.71
N GLN A 50 -15.44 -31.21 -9.03
CA GLN A 50 -15.87 -32.49 -8.43
C GLN A 50 -14.94 -33.63 -8.84
N ASN A 51 -14.51 -33.67 -10.09
CA ASN A 51 -13.56 -34.66 -10.60
C ASN A 51 -12.21 -34.54 -9.90
N LEU A 52 -11.67 -33.31 -9.80
CA LEU A 52 -10.39 -33.07 -9.12
C LEU A 52 -10.45 -33.41 -7.64
N LEU A 53 -11.50 -33.03 -6.93
CA LEU A 53 -11.66 -33.39 -5.52
C LEU A 53 -11.73 -34.91 -5.33
N SER A 54 -12.39 -35.62 -6.25
CA SER A 54 -12.48 -37.09 -6.21
C SER A 54 -11.12 -37.75 -6.45
N SER A 55 -10.33 -37.25 -7.40
CA SER A 55 -8.97 -37.73 -7.66
C SER A 55 -8.01 -37.40 -6.50
N ILE A 56 -8.08 -36.19 -5.96
CA ILE A 56 -7.23 -35.74 -4.84
C ILE A 56 -7.56 -36.51 -3.55
N ALA A 57 -8.82 -36.90 -3.34
CA ALA A 57 -9.22 -37.68 -2.17
C ALA A 57 -8.54 -39.06 -2.10
N GLN A 58 -8.06 -39.59 -3.22
CA GLN A 58 -7.32 -40.85 -3.28
C GLN A 58 -5.83 -40.69 -2.93
N LEU A 59 -5.33 -39.45 -2.83
CA LEU A 59 -3.94 -39.15 -2.52
C LEU A 59 -3.70 -39.04 -1.00
N GLN A 60 -2.50 -39.42 -0.58
CA GLN A 60 -2.07 -39.26 0.81
C GLN A 60 -1.45 -37.88 1.02
N LEU A 61 -2.29 -36.90 1.35
CA LEU A 61 -1.84 -35.54 1.68
C LEU A 61 -1.51 -35.40 3.16
N HIS A 62 -0.31 -34.92 3.45
CA HIS A 62 0.14 -34.56 4.79
C HIS A 62 -0.21 -33.09 5.12
N GLU A 63 -0.60 -32.84 6.37
CA GLU A 63 -0.78 -31.48 6.87
C GLU A 63 0.58 -30.80 7.12
N PRO A 64 0.64 -29.45 7.16
CA PRO A 64 1.91 -28.72 7.20
C PRO A 64 2.87 -29.09 8.33
N ASP A 65 2.37 -29.63 9.44
CA ASP A 65 3.19 -30.01 10.59
C ASP A 65 3.79 -31.43 10.42
N ASP A 66 3.11 -32.29 9.67
CA ASP A 66 3.44 -33.71 9.44
C ASP A 66 4.34 -33.94 8.22
N VAL A 67 4.51 -32.94 7.35
CA VAL A 67 5.43 -33.04 6.20
C VAL A 67 6.87 -33.16 6.70
N SER A 68 7.59 -34.20 6.26
CA SER A 68 9.00 -34.36 6.58
C SER A 68 9.83 -33.39 5.73
N LEU A 69 10.63 -32.54 6.38
CA LEU A 69 11.47 -31.59 5.64
C LEU A 69 12.64 -32.32 4.95
N PRO A 70 12.97 -31.96 3.71
CA PRO A 70 14.14 -32.49 3.02
C PRO A 70 15.44 -32.25 3.81
N THR A 71 16.42 -33.13 3.64
CA THR A 71 17.75 -32.93 4.22
C THR A 71 18.43 -31.71 3.62
N PRO A 72 19.33 -31.02 4.37
CA PRO A 72 20.19 -30.01 3.77
C PRO A 72 20.94 -30.64 2.58
N ASP A 73 21.00 -29.97 1.44
CA ASP A 73 21.57 -30.45 0.15
C ASP A 73 20.64 -31.24 -0.78
N THR A 74 19.33 -31.20 -0.57
CA THR A 74 18.39 -31.81 -1.53
C THR A 74 18.31 -30.99 -2.83
N ARG A 75 18.04 -31.65 -3.96
CA ARG A 75 17.75 -30.98 -5.24
C ARG A 75 16.51 -30.08 -5.10
N PRO A 76 16.48 -28.88 -5.72
CA PRO A 76 15.29 -28.03 -5.71
C PRO A 76 14.07 -28.76 -6.26
N ILE A 77 12.93 -28.59 -5.58
CA ILE A 77 11.63 -29.08 -6.04
C ILE A 77 11.13 -28.13 -7.12
N ALA A 78 10.91 -28.66 -8.33
CA ALA A 78 10.70 -27.86 -9.54
C ALA A 78 9.48 -26.92 -9.49
N ALA A 79 8.40 -27.32 -8.82
CA ALA A 79 7.16 -26.53 -8.71
C ALA A 79 7.16 -25.50 -7.56
N LEU A 80 8.30 -25.28 -6.89
CA LEU A 80 8.45 -24.33 -5.78
C LEU A 80 9.54 -23.29 -6.10
N PRO A 81 9.38 -22.03 -5.67
CA PRO A 81 10.36 -20.99 -5.95
C PRO A 81 11.58 -21.14 -5.04
N ILE A 82 12.77 -20.90 -5.58
CA ILE A 82 14.03 -20.84 -4.81
C ILE A 82 14.17 -19.44 -4.21
N ILE A 83 14.38 -19.38 -2.90
CA ILE A 83 14.45 -18.14 -2.13
C ILE A 83 15.83 -18.00 -1.50
N ASP A 84 16.35 -16.79 -1.47
CA ASP A 84 17.57 -16.44 -0.72
C ASP A 84 17.30 -16.35 0.77
N GLY A 85 18.15 -16.99 1.57
CA GLY A 85 17.99 -17.05 3.01
C GLY A 85 19.29 -17.17 3.77
N TYR A 86 19.15 -17.29 5.08
CA TYR A 86 20.24 -17.35 6.03
C TYR A 86 20.06 -18.59 6.91
N ARG A 87 21.13 -19.37 7.05
CA ARG A 87 21.24 -20.49 7.97
C ARG A 87 22.06 -20.08 9.19
N CYS A 88 21.57 -20.41 10.39
CA CYS A 88 22.32 -20.19 11.62
C CYS A 88 23.59 -21.05 11.65
N LEU A 89 24.73 -20.46 12.04
CA LEU A 89 26.02 -21.16 12.18
C LEU A 89 26.28 -21.73 13.58
N GLN A 90 25.40 -21.47 14.55
CA GLN A 90 25.54 -22.03 15.90
C GLN A 90 25.46 -23.56 15.87
N GLN A 91 26.42 -24.22 16.54
CA GLN A 91 26.50 -25.68 16.57
C GLN A 91 25.18 -26.30 17.08
N GLY A 92 24.59 -27.18 16.28
CA GLY A 92 23.32 -27.85 16.61
C GLY A 92 22.05 -27.06 16.30
N CYS A 93 22.16 -25.81 15.83
CA CYS A 93 21.00 -25.02 15.42
C CYS A 93 20.64 -25.28 13.94
N THR A 94 19.37 -25.60 13.67
CA THR A 94 18.84 -25.85 12.32
C THR A 94 17.96 -24.71 11.80
N ASN A 95 18.02 -23.52 12.43
CA ASN A 95 17.14 -22.42 12.07
C ASN A 95 17.52 -21.79 10.72
N LEU A 96 16.49 -21.53 9.89
CA LEU A 96 16.56 -20.93 8.57
C LEU A 96 15.61 -19.73 8.52
N CYS A 97 16.08 -18.61 7.98
CA CYS A 97 15.29 -17.38 7.89
C CYS A 97 15.50 -16.70 6.54
N ALA A 98 14.44 -16.09 6.00
CA ALA A 98 14.52 -15.33 4.75
C ALA A 98 15.20 -13.96 4.89
N SER A 99 15.51 -13.50 6.11
CA SER A 99 16.15 -12.19 6.29
C SER A 99 17.17 -12.17 7.44
N ALA A 100 18.23 -11.38 7.25
CA ALA A 100 19.25 -11.13 8.25
C ALA A 100 18.68 -10.49 9.54
N LYS A 101 17.61 -9.67 9.44
CA LYS A 101 16.91 -9.08 10.61
C LYS A 101 16.30 -10.17 11.50
N ARG A 102 15.65 -11.17 10.90
CA ARG A 102 15.08 -12.32 11.65
C ARG A 102 16.17 -13.19 12.24
N MET A 103 17.27 -13.38 11.52
CA MET A 103 18.41 -14.14 12.01
C MET A 103 19.09 -13.47 13.21
N ARG A 104 19.29 -12.14 13.17
CA ARG A 104 19.81 -11.37 14.31
C ARG A 104 18.91 -11.49 15.54
N ARG A 105 17.59 -11.41 15.36
CA ARG A 105 16.63 -11.61 16.44
C ARG A 105 16.71 -13.03 17.00
N HIS A 106 16.72 -14.04 16.14
CA HIS A 106 16.89 -15.43 16.57
C HIS A 106 18.17 -15.63 17.39
N TRP A 107 19.29 -15.06 16.95
CA TRP A 107 20.54 -15.11 17.69
C TRP A 107 20.46 -14.42 19.04
N ALA A 108 19.82 -13.24 19.13
CA ALA A 108 19.61 -12.56 20.40
C ALA A 108 18.74 -13.38 21.37
N ASP A 109 17.63 -13.94 20.86
CA ASP A 109 16.62 -14.63 21.68
C ASP A 109 17.07 -16.04 22.11
N VAL A 110 17.78 -16.78 21.24
CA VAL A 110 18.11 -18.19 21.45
C VAL A 110 19.58 -18.40 21.81
N HIS A 111 20.48 -17.53 21.34
CA HIS A 111 21.93 -17.67 21.52
C HIS A 111 22.57 -16.56 22.36
N GLY A 112 21.84 -15.47 22.68
CA GLY A 112 22.25 -14.45 23.66
C GLY A 112 23.42 -13.55 23.26
N GLY A 113 23.84 -13.52 21.99
CA GLY A 113 25.04 -12.80 21.51
C GLY A 113 24.78 -11.64 20.56
N ILE A 114 25.61 -10.58 20.64
CA ILE A 114 25.69 -9.46 19.69
C ILE A 114 27.07 -9.50 19.02
N GLU A 115 27.18 -10.28 17.95
CA GLU A 115 28.35 -10.30 17.04
C GLU A 115 27.88 -9.92 15.63
N ASP A 116 28.83 -9.61 14.75
CA ASP A 116 28.55 -9.18 13.38
C ASP A 116 27.81 -10.25 12.55
N SER A 117 26.88 -9.81 11.70
CA SER A 117 25.97 -10.67 10.93
C SER A 117 26.66 -11.71 10.04
N ASN A 118 27.91 -11.47 9.62
CA ASN A 118 28.70 -12.38 8.78
C ASN A 118 29.31 -13.56 9.56
N VAL A 119 29.38 -13.48 10.90
CA VAL A 119 29.89 -14.57 11.75
C VAL A 119 28.75 -15.48 12.24
N MET A 120 27.53 -14.94 12.30
CA MET A 120 26.35 -15.61 12.86
C MET A 120 25.61 -16.54 11.89
N ALA A 121 25.72 -16.28 10.58
CA ALA A 121 24.90 -16.96 9.59
C ALA A 121 25.60 -17.09 8.24
N ARG A 122 25.26 -18.15 7.50
CA ARG A 122 25.67 -18.37 6.12
C ARG A 122 24.49 -18.15 5.19
N GLU A 123 24.73 -17.49 4.06
CA GLU A 123 23.74 -17.38 2.97
C GLU A 123 23.49 -18.73 2.32
N VAL A 124 22.22 -19.08 2.14
CA VAL A 124 21.78 -20.37 1.59
C VAL A 124 20.63 -20.17 0.63
N LYS A 125 20.51 -21.08 -0.34
CA LYS A 125 19.30 -21.20 -1.17
C LYS A 125 18.33 -22.12 -0.46
N MET A 126 17.06 -21.73 -0.38
CA MET A 126 16.06 -22.48 0.36
C MET A 126 14.69 -22.44 -0.33
N GLN A 127 13.84 -23.41 -0.01
CA GLN A 127 12.45 -23.48 -0.45
C GLN A 127 11.53 -23.69 0.76
N THR A 128 10.21 -23.55 0.55
CA THR A 128 9.19 -23.88 1.53
C THR A 128 7.99 -24.48 0.82
N PHE A 129 7.34 -25.47 1.42
CA PHE A 129 6.09 -26.02 0.89
C PHE A 129 4.93 -25.05 1.10
N PHE A 130 4.78 -24.48 2.29
CA PHE A 130 3.62 -23.68 2.66
C PHE A 130 3.98 -22.20 2.86
N ARG A 131 2.97 -21.32 2.75
CA ARG A 131 3.06 -19.88 3.02
C ARG A 131 2.23 -19.50 4.26
N GLY A 132 2.48 -18.34 4.85
CA GLY A 132 1.74 -17.82 6.02
C GLY A 132 2.38 -18.14 7.38
N THR A 133 1.57 -18.49 8.38
CA THR A 133 2.05 -18.73 9.76
C THR A 133 2.73 -20.08 9.95
N LYS A 134 2.53 -21.03 9.03
CA LYS A 134 3.10 -22.38 9.06
C LYS A 134 4.28 -22.58 8.10
N ILE A 135 5.07 -21.54 7.86
CA ILE A 135 6.25 -21.61 6.97
C ILE A 135 7.35 -22.41 7.65
N ARG A 136 7.88 -23.41 6.94
CA ARG A 136 9.07 -24.17 7.33
C ARG A 136 10.02 -24.25 6.14
N TYR A 137 11.15 -23.57 6.27
CA TYR A 137 12.17 -23.53 5.22
C TYR A 137 13.05 -24.77 5.27
N PHE A 138 13.53 -25.19 4.11
CA PHE A 138 14.56 -26.21 3.95
C PHE A 138 15.59 -25.76 2.91
N GLU A 139 16.84 -26.13 3.12
CA GLU A 139 17.97 -25.76 2.27
C GLU A 139 18.02 -26.63 1.02
N VAL A 140 18.34 -26.02 -0.13
CA VAL A 140 18.45 -26.70 -1.43
C VAL A 140 19.73 -26.30 -2.14
N SER A 141 20.25 -27.22 -2.95
CA SER A 141 21.50 -27.03 -3.69
C SER A 141 21.24 -26.93 -5.20
N PRO A 142 21.26 -25.72 -5.81
CA PRO A 142 20.97 -25.53 -7.24
C PRO A 142 21.98 -26.21 -8.17
N SER A 143 23.22 -26.41 -7.72
CA SER A 143 24.29 -27.08 -8.47
C SER A 143 23.98 -28.54 -8.80
N LEU A 144 23.09 -29.19 -8.04
CA LEU A 144 22.66 -30.57 -8.28
C LEU A 144 21.58 -30.70 -9.37
N ALA A 145 21.04 -29.58 -9.89
CA ALA A 145 20.07 -29.57 -10.99
C ALA A 145 20.73 -29.67 -12.38
N VAL A 146 22.02 -29.35 -12.51
CA VAL A 146 22.73 -29.26 -13.81
C VAL A 146 23.37 -30.59 -14.24
N GLN A 147 23.41 -31.61 -13.37
CA GLN A 147 23.90 -32.94 -13.73
C GLN A 147 22.74 -33.84 -14.16
N MET A 148 22.21 -33.63 -15.38
CA MET A 148 21.62 -34.62 -16.32
C MET A 148 21.16 -33.86 -17.59
N VAL A 149 22.10 -33.26 -18.33
CA VAL A 149 21.95 -32.99 -19.77
C VAL A 149 23.27 -33.36 -20.43
N ASP A 150 23.61 -34.64 -20.32
CA ASP A 150 24.57 -35.30 -21.20
C ASP A 150 24.40 -36.80 -20.97
N SER A 151 24.28 -37.56 -22.06
CA SER A 151 23.83 -38.97 -22.12
C SER A 151 22.29 -39.11 -22.21
N ASP A 152 21.73 -38.91 -23.41
CA ASP A 152 21.29 -40.07 -24.21
C ASP A 152 20.93 -39.66 -25.65
N GLU A 153 21.72 -40.24 -26.55
CA GLU A 153 21.48 -40.68 -27.93
C GLU A 153 20.59 -39.85 -28.89
N ILE A 154 21.33 -39.28 -29.85
CA ILE A 154 21.02 -39.10 -31.26
C ILE A 154 20.25 -40.31 -31.82
N THR A 155 19.05 -40.07 -32.34
CA THR A 155 18.60 -40.69 -33.59
C THR A 155 17.86 -39.66 -34.42
N GLU A 156 18.46 -39.37 -35.57
CA GLU A 156 17.90 -38.66 -36.70
C GLU A 156 16.68 -39.42 -37.23
N GLU A 157 15.59 -38.72 -37.52
CA GLU A 157 14.70 -39.02 -38.64
C GLU A 157 13.92 -37.74 -38.99
N GLU A 158 14.34 -37.13 -40.10
CA GLU A 158 13.60 -36.11 -40.84
C GLU A 158 12.42 -36.77 -41.57
N GLU A 159 11.21 -36.20 -41.49
CA GLU A 159 10.25 -36.30 -42.59
C GLU A 159 9.26 -35.10 -42.62
N LEU A 160 9.62 -34.17 -43.52
CA LEU A 160 8.86 -33.29 -44.42
C LEU A 160 7.31 -33.17 -44.34
N LEU A 161 6.88 -31.89 -44.37
CA LEU A 161 5.74 -31.27 -45.09
C LEU A 161 4.30 -31.68 -44.71
N ASP A 162 3.41 -30.72 -44.40
CA ASP A 162 2.68 -29.93 -45.40
C ASP A 162 1.71 -28.93 -44.73
N GLU A 163 1.47 -27.83 -45.43
CA GLU A 163 0.52 -26.76 -45.12
C GLU A 163 -0.92 -27.21 -45.47
N SER A 164 -1.91 -26.85 -44.64
CA SER A 164 -3.22 -26.40 -45.16
C SER A 164 -4.09 -25.86 -44.02
N GLU A 165 -4.41 -24.57 -44.12
CA GLU A 165 -5.65 -24.00 -43.59
C GLU A 165 -6.85 -24.53 -44.39
N GLU A 166 -8.00 -24.75 -43.74
CA GLU A 166 -9.33 -24.25 -44.13
C GLU A 166 -10.44 -24.88 -43.22
N PRO A 167 -11.63 -24.25 -43.13
CA PRO A 167 -12.57 -24.32 -42.02
C PRO A 167 -13.72 -25.31 -42.27
N ILE A 168 -14.50 -25.63 -41.23
CA ILE A 168 -15.77 -26.35 -41.37
C ILE A 168 -16.91 -25.58 -40.69
N SER A 169 -17.88 -25.23 -41.53
CA SER A 169 -19.22 -24.69 -41.25
C SER A 169 -20.23 -25.78 -40.90
N GLU A 170 -21.25 -25.41 -40.10
CA GLU A 170 -22.68 -25.82 -40.19
C GLU A 170 -23.05 -27.32 -39.95
N ALA A 171 -24.16 -27.74 -39.32
CA ALA A 171 -25.42 -27.13 -38.90
C ALA A 171 -26.16 -28.02 -37.86
N ASP A 172 -27.24 -27.44 -37.32
CA ASP A 172 -28.54 -28.01 -36.94
C ASP A 172 -28.84 -28.66 -35.57
N GLY A 173 -29.87 -28.07 -34.94
CA GLY A 173 -31.07 -28.78 -34.49
C GLY A 173 -31.29 -28.91 -32.98
N ASP A 174 -32.06 -28.02 -32.35
CA ASP A 174 -33.48 -28.33 -32.04
C ASP A 174 -34.20 -27.25 -31.21
N GLU A 175 -35.47 -27.09 -31.58
CA GLU A 175 -36.51 -26.22 -31.04
C GLU A 175 -36.90 -26.55 -29.59
N PHE A 176 -37.27 -25.52 -28.82
CA PHE A 176 -38.38 -25.67 -27.88
C PHE A 176 -39.19 -24.37 -27.81
N VAL A 177 -40.41 -24.47 -28.33
CA VAL A 177 -41.50 -23.50 -28.25
C VAL A 177 -42.26 -23.77 -26.96
N SER A 178 -42.53 -22.74 -26.14
CA SER A 178 -43.51 -22.84 -25.06
C SER A 178 -44.54 -21.73 -25.21
N GLU A 179 -45.77 -22.16 -25.47
CA GLU A 179 -47.00 -21.40 -25.64
C GLU A 179 -47.37 -20.57 -24.40
N SER A 180 -47.82 -19.34 -24.63
CA SER A 180 -48.62 -18.55 -23.71
C SER A 180 -50.04 -18.44 -24.29
N GLY A 181 -50.99 -19.13 -23.67
CA GLY A 181 -52.42 -18.93 -23.87
C GLY A 181 -52.97 -18.12 -22.71
N ASP A 182 -53.44 -16.92 -23.00
CA ASP A 182 -54.33 -16.12 -22.15
C ASP A 182 -55.77 -16.48 -22.55
N ASP A 183 -56.64 -16.73 -21.58
CA ASP A 183 -58.09 -16.48 -21.66
C ASP A 183 -58.69 -16.41 -20.23
N ASP A 184 -59.44 -15.34 -20.05
CA ASP A 184 -60.32 -14.82 -18.99
C ASP A 184 -61.09 -15.80 -18.07
N ASP A 185 -61.29 -15.43 -16.79
CA ASP A 185 -62.59 -14.96 -16.25
C ASP A 185 -62.60 -14.74 -14.71
N ASP A 186 -62.90 -13.49 -14.35
CA ASP A 186 -63.83 -12.94 -13.35
C ASP A 186 -63.90 -13.34 -11.84
N ASP A 187 -63.66 -12.29 -11.03
CA ASP A 187 -64.39 -11.78 -9.84
C ASP A 187 -64.81 -12.68 -8.66
N GLN A 188 -64.27 -12.38 -7.46
CA GLN A 188 -65.05 -11.83 -6.33
C GLN A 188 -64.21 -11.43 -5.10
N MET A 189 -64.83 -10.58 -4.29
CA MET A 189 -64.33 -9.57 -3.36
C MET A 189 -64.21 -10.06 -1.89
N GLU A 190 -63.56 -9.22 -1.06
CA GLU A 190 -63.66 -9.05 0.41
C GLU A 190 -62.63 -9.71 1.37
N ASP A 191 -61.75 -8.83 1.86
CA ASP A 191 -61.32 -8.59 3.26
C ASP A 191 -61.16 -9.76 4.25
N ALA A 192 -59.92 -9.96 4.73
CA ALA A 192 -59.64 -10.09 6.16
C ALA A 192 -58.15 -9.87 6.47
N ASP A 193 -57.92 -8.91 7.35
CA ASP A 193 -56.71 -8.62 8.13
C ASP A 193 -56.15 -9.89 8.80
N ASP A 194 -54.91 -10.27 8.50
CA ASP A 194 -54.07 -10.97 9.47
C ASP A 194 -52.60 -10.53 9.36
N THR A 195 -52.15 -10.01 10.49
CA THR A 195 -50.85 -9.43 10.72
C THR A 195 -49.83 -10.55 10.89
N THR A 196 -49.09 -10.89 9.84
CA THR A 196 -47.84 -11.64 9.98
C THR A 196 -46.67 -10.79 9.53
N LEU A 197 -45.90 -10.32 10.53
CA LEU A 197 -44.61 -9.67 10.40
C LEU A 197 -43.64 -10.58 9.64
N VAL A 198 -43.65 -10.51 8.31
CA VAL A 198 -42.53 -10.95 7.50
C VAL A 198 -41.40 -9.96 7.79
N PRO A 199 -40.22 -10.39 8.26
CA PRO A 199 -39.08 -9.49 8.33
C PRO A 199 -38.87 -8.97 6.93
N ALA A 200 -38.92 -7.65 6.76
CA ALA A 200 -38.53 -7.02 5.52
C ALA A 200 -37.22 -7.66 5.08
N ILE A 201 -37.30 -8.50 4.04
CA ILE A 201 -36.14 -8.93 3.30
C ILE A 201 -35.64 -7.60 2.75
N ILE A 202 -34.65 -7.04 3.43
CA ILE A 202 -33.82 -5.97 2.89
C ILE A 202 -33.21 -6.63 1.66
N SER A 203 -33.87 -6.48 0.51
CA SER A 203 -33.23 -6.69 -0.77
C SER A 203 -31.98 -5.83 -0.71
N PRO A 204 -30.77 -6.41 -0.72
CA PRO A 204 -29.60 -5.61 -0.89
C PRO A 204 -29.66 -5.22 -2.36
N ASN A 205 -30.31 -4.11 -2.65
CA ASN A 205 -29.99 -3.32 -3.83
C ASN A 205 -28.56 -2.85 -3.60
N PHE A 206 -27.59 -3.77 -3.69
CA PHE A 206 -26.23 -3.41 -4.00
C PHE A 206 -26.34 -2.85 -5.41
N ASP A 207 -26.51 -1.53 -5.47
CA ASP A 207 -26.41 -0.75 -6.67
C ASP A 207 -25.22 -1.29 -7.46
N LEU A 208 -25.50 -1.82 -8.66
CA LEU A 208 -24.50 -2.41 -9.53
C LEU A 208 -23.34 -1.42 -9.74
N GLU A 209 -23.63 -0.13 -9.69
CA GLU A 209 -22.64 0.92 -9.76
C GLU A 209 -21.73 0.91 -8.53
N ALA A 210 -22.27 0.90 -7.32
CA ALA A 210 -21.46 0.80 -6.09
C ALA A 210 -20.57 -0.46 -6.09
N LEU A 211 -21.03 -1.58 -6.66
CA LEU A 211 -20.21 -2.80 -6.80
C LEU A 211 -19.06 -2.63 -7.80
N LYS A 212 -19.26 -1.94 -8.93
CA LYS A 212 -18.18 -1.63 -9.88
C LYS A 212 -17.13 -0.74 -9.23
N ILE A 213 -17.57 0.30 -8.52
CA ILE A 213 -16.70 1.24 -7.81
C ILE A 213 -15.89 0.51 -6.75
N PHE A 214 -16.55 -0.38 -5.99
CA PHE A 214 -15.88 -1.21 -5.00
C PHE A 214 -14.88 -2.20 -5.62
N HIS A 215 -15.23 -2.80 -6.76
CA HIS A 215 -14.30 -3.67 -7.50
C HIS A 215 -13.07 -2.90 -7.99
N HIS A 216 -13.26 -1.65 -8.47
CA HIS A 216 -12.16 -0.75 -8.82
C HIS A 216 -11.28 -0.43 -7.61
N PHE A 217 -11.86 -0.29 -6.42
CA PHE A 217 -11.10 -0.14 -5.18
C PHE A 217 -10.15 -1.32 -4.96
N LEU A 218 -10.72 -2.53 -4.97
CA LEU A 218 -10.00 -3.76 -4.69
C LEU A 218 -8.90 -4.02 -5.73
N SER A 219 -9.20 -3.83 -7.01
CA SER A 219 -8.34 -4.27 -8.10
C SER A 219 -7.26 -3.27 -8.46
N ILE A 220 -7.50 -1.96 -8.25
CA ILE A 220 -6.63 -0.90 -8.74
C ILE A 220 -6.34 0.14 -7.67
N THR A 221 -7.37 0.76 -7.08
CA THR A 221 -7.16 1.94 -6.22
C THR A 221 -6.36 1.61 -4.96
N SER A 222 -6.63 0.48 -4.30
CA SER A 222 -5.92 0.08 -3.08
C SER A 222 -4.40 -0.07 -3.28
N HIS A 223 -3.95 -0.35 -4.51
CA HIS A 223 -2.54 -0.46 -4.88
C HIS A 223 -1.83 0.88 -5.07
N THR A 224 -2.59 1.98 -5.25
CA THR A 224 -2.04 3.33 -5.45
C THR A 224 -2.08 4.18 -4.17
N LEU A 225 -2.59 3.64 -3.08
CA LEU A 225 -2.69 4.31 -1.78
C LEU A 225 -1.44 4.06 -0.91
N PRO A 226 -1.12 4.94 0.03
CA PRO A 226 -0.03 4.72 0.96
C PRO A 226 -0.33 3.58 1.94
N GLY A 227 0.72 2.86 2.36
CA GLY A 227 0.66 1.88 3.45
C GLY A 227 0.66 2.52 4.85
N PRO A 228 0.42 1.73 5.90
CA PRO A 228 0.37 2.22 7.28
C PRO A 228 1.76 2.41 7.89
N SER A 229 2.78 1.71 7.39
CA SER A 229 4.16 1.78 7.86
C SER A 229 5.14 1.32 6.77
N PHE A 230 6.44 1.56 7.01
CA PHE A 230 7.53 1.12 6.13
C PHE A 230 7.61 -0.41 5.93
N ASP A 231 7.14 -1.20 6.92
CA ASP A 231 7.37 -2.65 6.99
C ASP A 231 6.16 -3.50 6.54
N VAL A 232 4.99 -2.89 6.33
CA VAL A 232 3.73 -3.62 6.02
C VAL A 232 3.35 -3.44 4.57
N GLY A 233 3.14 -4.56 3.86
CA GLY A 233 2.68 -4.55 2.47
C GLY A 233 1.38 -3.75 2.32
N VAL A 234 1.42 -2.71 1.49
CA VAL A 234 0.34 -1.72 1.24
C VAL A 234 -1.00 -2.41 1.01
N ARG A 235 -1.02 -3.44 0.15
CA ARG A 235 -2.23 -4.20 -0.21
C ARG A 235 -2.87 -4.88 0.99
N CYS A 236 -2.08 -5.55 1.82
CA CYS A 236 -2.59 -6.27 2.99
C CYS A 236 -3.28 -5.31 3.95
N TYR A 237 -2.80 -4.07 4.10
CA TYR A 237 -3.40 -3.12 5.02
C TYR A 237 -4.83 -2.73 4.65
N TRP A 238 -5.06 -2.28 3.42
CA TRP A 238 -6.39 -1.85 2.99
C TRP A 238 -7.38 -3.01 3.01
N GLU A 239 -6.97 -4.20 2.55
CA GLU A 239 -7.82 -5.39 2.53
C GLU A 239 -8.13 -5.95 3.93
N THR A 240 -7.15 -5.99 4.85
CA THR A 240 -7.30 -6.68 6.14
C THR A 240 -7.69 -5.77 7.31
N ALA A 241 -7.44 -4.47 7.23
CA ALA A 241 -7.72 -3.53 8.31
C ALA A 241 -8.82 -2.53 7.96
N VAL A 242 -8.82 -1.97 6.75
CA VAL A 242 -9.78 -0.93 6.36
C VAL A 242 -11.11 -1.52 5.93
N LEU A 243 -11.10 -2.52 5.04
CA LEU A 243 -12.32 -3.09 4.48
C LEU A 243 -13.24 -3.77 5.51
N PRO A 244 -12.75 -4.57 6.48
CA PRO A 244 -13.64 -5.17 7.48
C PRO A 244 -14.42 -4.12 8.29
N LEU A 245 -13.78 -2.99 8.59
CA LEU A 245 -14.44 -1.86 9.25
C LEU A 245 -15.42 -1.15 8.31
N ALA A 246 -15.06 -0.96 7.04
CA ALA A 246 -15.94 -0.37 6.03
C ALA A 246 -17.21 -1.21 5.81
N PHE A 247 -17.11 -2.53 5.75
CA PHE A 247 -18.26 -3.42 5.69
C PHE A 247 -19.16 -3.34 6.93
N SER A 248 -18.58 -3.00 8.09
CA SER A 248 -19.30 -2.86 9.35
C SER A 248 -19.89 -1.45 9.57
N ARG A 249 -19.47 -0.46 8.78
CA ARG A 249 -19.81 0.97 8.98
C ARG A 249 -20.03 1.62 7.62
N GLN A 250 -21.29 1.91 7.30
CA GLN A 250 -21.67 2.51 6.03
C GLN A 250 -20.90 3.80 5.71
N TRP A 251 -20.66 4.67 6.70
CA TRP A 251 -19.91 5.91 6.49
C TRP A 251 -18.45 5.66 6.08
N LEU A 252 -17.79 4.62 6.62
CA LEU A 252 -16.43 4.23 6.19
C LEU A 252 -16.45 3.67 4.76
N MET A 253 -17.48 2.89 4.40
CA MET A 253 -17.67 2.43 3.02
C MET A 253 -17.83 3.61 2.05
N SER A 254 -18.62 4.63 2.40
CA SER A 254 -18.71 5.85 1.60
C SER A 254 -17.34 6.50 1.39
N GLY A 255 -16.47 6.50 2.40
CA GLY A 255 -15.10 7.00 2.25
C GLY A 255 -14.25 6.18 1.24
N VAL A 256 -14.37 4.85 1.27
CA VAL A 256 -13.68 3.94 0.32
C VAL A 256 -14.17 4.15 -1.11
N LEU A 257 -15.49 4.27 -1.30
CA LEU A 257 -16.10 4.52 -2.61
C LEU A 257 -15.70 5.89 -3.15
N ALA A 258 -15.68 6.93 -2.30
CA ALA A 258 -15.24 8.27 -2.69
C ALA A 258 -13.78 8.32 -3.18
N ILE A 259 -12.86 7.60 -2.51
CA ILE A 259 -11.46 7.51 -2.95
C ILE A 259 -11.38 6.82 -4.32
N SER A 260 -12.19 5.78 -4.52
CA SER A 260 -12.22 5.01 -5.78
C SER A 260 -12.72 5.83 -6.95
N GLU A 261 -13.77 6.62 -6.74
CA GLU A 261 -14.31 7.53 -7.75
C GLU A 261 -13.32 8.65 -8.10
N TYR A 262 -12.68 9.27 -7.10
CA TYR A 262 -11.61 10.22 -7.37
C TYR A 262 -10.47 9.59 -8.17
N HIS A 263 -10.07 8.37 -7.83
CA HIS A 263 -9.03 7.67 -8.56
C HIS A 263 -9.45 7.33 -10.00
N ALA A 264 -10.68 6.86 -10.20
CA ALA A 264 -11.25 6.63 -11.54
C ALA A 264 -11.23 7.90 -12.40
N SER A 265 -11.54 9.06 -11.80
CA SER A 265 -11.48 10.35 -12.51
C SER A 265 -10.09 10.71 -13.03
N VAL A 266 -9.02 10.23 -12.38
CA VAL A 266 -7.62 10.47 -12.79
C VAL A 266 -7.21 9.53 -13.93
N LEU A 267 -7.75 8.31 -13.97
CA LEU A 267 -7.41 7.30 -14.98
C LEU A 267 -8.20 7.47 -16.27
N THR A 268 -9.33 8.16 -16.21
CA THR A 268 -10.22 8.39 -17.35
C THR A 268 -9.73 9.55 -18.22
N SER A 269 -9.56 9.31 -19.53
CA SER A 269 -9.20 10.34 -20.51
C SER A 269 -10.37 11.24 -20.92
N ASP A 270 -11.61 10.78 -20.73
CA ASP A 270 -12.81 11.55 -21.05
C ASP A 270 -13.12 12.57 -19.94
N HIS A 271 -13.05 13.85 -20.27
CA HIS A 271 -13.31 14.95 -19.33
C HIS A 271 -14.73 14.94 -18.74
N THR A 272 -15.73 14.51 -19.50
CA THR A 272 -17.12 14.50 -19.03
C THR A 272 -17.34 13.38 -18.02
N LEU A 273 -16.83 12.19 -18.32
CA LEU A 273 -16.86 11.06 -17.41
C LEU A 273 -15.98 11.31 -16.17
N ALA A 274 -14.83 11.97 -16.32
CA ALA A 274 -14.00 12.38 -15.19
C ALA A 274 -14.66 13.43 -14.29
N GLU A 275 -15.47 14.35 -14.82
CA GLU A 275 -16.29 15.25 -13.99
C GLU A 275 -17.39 14.46 -13.27
N ALA A 276 -18.11 13.55 -13.96
CA ALA A 276 -19.14 12.72 -13.35
C ALA A 276 -18.60 11.87 -12.17
N HIS A 277 -17.42 11.25 -12.34
CA HIS A 277 -16.74 10.54 -11.25
C HIS A 277 -16.42 11.48 -10.08
N ARG A 278 -15.98 12.72 -10.34
CA ARG A 278 -15.70 13.71 -9.28
C ARG A 278 -16.96 14.16 -8.55
N GLU A 279 -18.09 14.29 -9.25
CA GLU A 279 -19.40 14.59 -8.64
C GLU A 279 -19.87 13.45 -7.74
N GLN A 280 -19.77 12.21 -8.23
CA GLN A 280 -20.12 11.02 -7.46
C GLN A 280 -19.21 10.85 -6.24
N ALA A 281 -17.90 11.09 -6.39
CA ALA A 281 -16.93 11.09 -5.29
C ALA A 281 -17.33 12.09 -4.20
N LEU A 282 -17.80 13.28 -4.57
CA LEU A 282 -18.23 14.31 -3.63
C LEU A 282 -19.47 13.89 -2.84
N SER A 283 -20.45 13.25 -3.48
CA SER A 283 -21.64 12.72 -2.79
C SER A 283 -21.26 11.68 -1.72
N PHE A 284 -20.37 10.75 -2.08
CA PHE A 284 -19.85 9.77 -1.12
C PHE A 284 -18.99 10.42 -0.03
N PHE A 285 -18.21 11.44 -0.37
CA PHE A 285 -17.37 12.14 0.60
C PHE A 285 -18.21 12.91 1.63
N ASP A 286 -19.28 13.58 1.20
CA ASP A 286 -20.24 14.24 2.10
C ASP A 286 -20.91 13.24 3.05
N SER A 287 -21.35 12.09 2.52
CA SER A 287 -21.90 10.98 3.31
C SER A 287 -20.90 10.46 4.35
N PHE A 288 -19.62 10.33 3.97
CA PHE A 288 -18.54 9.95 4.87
C PHE A 288 -18.34 10.97 6.01
N LEU A 289 -18.30 12.27 5.70
CA LEU A 289 -18.13 13.31 6.72
C LEU A 289 -19.31 13.36 7.68
N THR A 290 -20.54 13.38 7.16
CA THR A 290 -21.77 13.40 7.97
C THR A 290 -21.81 12.20 8.92
N GLY A 291 -21.56 10.99 8.40
CA GLY A 291 -21.54 9.77 9.21
C GLY A 291 -20.41 9.75 10.25
N ARG A 292 -19.23 10.31 9.93
CA ARG A 292 -18.12 10.46 10.89
C ARG A 292 -18.46 11.43 12.01
N GLU A 293 -19.11 12.56 11.71
CA GLU A 293 -19.53 13.54 12.72
C GLU A 293 -20.61 12.96 13.65
N GLU A 294 -21.56 12.21 13.10
CA GLU A 294 -22.55 11.46 13.89
C GLU A 294 -21.89 10.40 14.78
N ALA A 295 -20.97 9.61 14.24
CA ALA A 295 -20.23 8.62 15.01
C ALA A 295 -19.45 9.29 16.15
N SER A 296 -18.89 10.48 15.91
CA SER A 296 -18.17 11.27 16.91
C SER A 296 -19.09 11.86 17.99
N ARG A 297 -20.36 12.18 17.68
CA ARG A 297 -21.35 12.66 18.66
C ARG A 297 -21.85 11.54 19.58
N ARG A 298 -21.94 10.31 19.08
CA ARG A 298 -22.33 9.11 19.86
C ARG A 298 -21.25 8.64 20.86
N VAL A 299 -20.10 9.31 20.90
CA VAL A 299 -18.95 9.00 21.77
C VAL A 299 -19.07 9.63 23.16
N GLY A 300 -20.12 10.41 23.43
CA GLY A 300 -20.42 10.86 24.78
C GLY A 300 -20.51 9.69 25.76
N ASP A 301 -19.47 9.53 26.57
CA ASP A 301 -19.48 8.93 27.91
C ASP A 301 -19.27 7.41 28.11
N THR A 302 -18.35 6.74 27.38
CA THR A 302 -18.00 5.32 27.71
C THR A 302 -16.52 4.94 27.55
N MET A 303 -16.09 3.98 28.40
CA MET A 303 -14.77 3.33 28.49
C MET A 303 -14.09 3.04 27.14
N TYR A 304 -12.75 2.94 27.17
CA TYR A 304 -11.90 2.54 26.05
C TYR A 304 -12.45 1.29 25.32
N ASN A 305 -12.72 1.46 24.01
CA ASN A 305 -13.15 0.38 23.12
C ASN A 305 -12.17 0.32 21.94
N PRO A 306 -11.35 -0.75 21.80
CA PRO A 306 -10.38 -0.92 20.72
C PRO A 306 -10.98 -0.73 19.31
N SER A 307 -12.21 -1.22 19.08
CA SER A 307 -12.89 -1.07 17.79
C SER A 307 -13.19 0.39 17.45
N LYS A 308 -13.47 1.25 18.45
CA LYS A 308 -13.71 2.69 18.22
C LYS A 308 -12.42 3.44 17.88
N GLU A 309 -11.29 2.99 18.42
CA GLU A 309 -9.99 3.59 18.11
C GLU A 309 -9.55 3.24 16.69
N ASP A 310 -9.76 1.99 16.26
CA ASP A 310 -9.53 1.57 14.88
C ASP A 310 -10.42 2.35 13.89
N GLU A 311 -11.68 2.60 14.22
CA GLU A 311 -12.59 3.43 13.41
C GLU A 311 -12.09 4.88 13.27
N ARG A 312 -11.65 5.51 14.38
CA ARG A 312 -11.10 6.88 14.35
C ARG A 312 -9.85 6.97 13.49
N ARG A 313 -8.98 5.98 13.63
CA ARG A 313 -7.71 5.86 12.93
C ARG A 313 -7.90 5.71 11.42
N VAL A 314 -8.72 4.74 11.00
CA VAL A 314 -9.06 4.53 9.59
C VAL A 314 -9.82 5.74 9.02
N GLY A 315 -10.77 6.30 9.78
CA GLY A 315 -11.45 7.53 9.39
C GLY A 315 -10.48 8.71 9.22
N GLY A 316 -9.45 8.82 10.06
CA GLY A 316 -8.38 9.81 9.96
C GLY A 316 -7.56 9.68 8.68
N GLN A 317 -7.24 8.46 8.26
CA GLN A 317 -6.53 8.20 7.01
C GLN A 317 -7.40 8.50 5.78
N LEU A 318 -8.65 8.02 5.76
CA LEU A 318 -9.59 8.26 4.68
C LEU A 318 -9.82 9.76 4.48
N VAL A 319 -10.07 10.53 5.55
CA VAL A 319 -10.30 11.98 5.43
C VAL A 319 -9.06 12.71 4.91
N CYS A 320 -7.85 12.26 5.27
CA CYS A 320 -6.62 12.86 4.77
C CYS A 320 -6.53 12.72 3.25
N ILE A 321 -6.70 11.49 2.75
CA ILE A 321 -6.62 11.19 1.31
C ILE A 321 -7.73 11.93 0.57
N LEU A 322 -8.97 11.87 1.06
CA LEU A 322 -10.13 12.51 0.44
C LEU A 322 -9.99 14.03 0.36
N ARG A 323 -9.49 14.69 1.42
CA ARG A 323 -9.25 16.15 1.38
C ARG A 323 -8.17 16.51 0.36
N CYS A 324 -7.08 15.75 0.32
CA CYS A 324 -6.02 15.97 -0.67
C CYS A 324 -6.55 15.78 -2.09
N ALA A 325 -7.25 14.67 -2.36
CA ALA A 325 -7.88 14.37 -3.63
C ALA A 325 -8.87 15.46 -4.06
N HIS A 326 -9.74 15.90 -3.15
CA HIS A 326 -10.68 16.98 -3.40
C HIS A 326 -9.96 18.28 -3.81
N TRP A 327 -8.95 18.70 -3.04
CA TRP A 327 -8.20 19.90 -3.41
C TRP A 327 -7.44 19.72 -4.72
N ALA A 328 -6.89 18.54 -5.01
CA ALA A 328 -6.12 18.28 -6.22
C ALA A 328 -7.00 18.24 -7.49
N LEU A 329 -8.20 17.65 -7.40
CA LEU A 329 -8.99 17.24 -8.56
C LEU A 329 -10.27 18.06 -8.76
N THR A 330 -10.78 18.75 -7.73
CA THR A 330 -11.98 19.58 -7.85
C THR A 330 -11.59 21.02 -8.17
N THR A 331 -11.60 21.35 -9.47
CA THR A 331 -11.35 22.70 -9.99
C THR A 331 -12.64 23.49 -10.25
N ASN A 332 -13.78 22.80 -10.31
CA ASN A 332 -15.08 23.42 -10.56
C ASN A 332 -15.58 24.17 -9.31
N PRO A 333 -15.74 25.51 -9.36
CA PRO A 333 -16.20 26.30 -8.22
C PRO A 333 -17.61 25.94 -7.76
N LEU A 334 -18.45 25.38 -8.64
CA LEU A 334 -19.81 24.95 -8.32
C LEU A 334 -19.81 23.68 -7.45
N LEU A 335 -18.91 22.75 -7.73
CA LEU A 335 -18.72 21.52 -6.95
C LEU A 335 -18.00 21.77 -5.61
N GLY A 336 -17.22 22.86 -5.51
CA GLY A 336 -16.58 23.28 -4.26
C GLY A 336 -17.53 23.86 -3.20
N LYS A 337 -18.80 24.13 -3.54
CA LYS A 337 -19.75 24.81 -2.64
C LYS A 337 -20.09 23.99 -1.38
N SER A 338 -20.13 22.67 -1.48
CA SER A 338 -20.41 21.80 -0.33
C SER A 338 -19.29 21.78 0.71
N PHE A 339 -18.06 22.15 0.33
CA PHE A 339 -16.87 22.06 1.17
C PHE A 339 -16.23 23.42 1.49
N LEU A 340 -17.00 24.52 1.37
CA LEU A 340 -16.54 25.88 1.72
C LEU A 340 -16.02 26.00 3.17
N SER A 341 -16.38 25.08 4.06
CA SER A 341 -15.87 25.00 5.43
C SER A 341 -14.40 24.56 5.51
N TYR A 342 -13.85 23.93 4.47
CA TYR A 342 -12.47 23.45 4.42
C TYR A 342 -11.75 23.93 3.14
N PRO A 343 -11.53 25.25 2.99
CA PRO A 343 -10.82 25.78 1.83
C PRO A 343 -9.38 25.28 1.80
N PHE A 344 -8.80 25.18 0.61
CA PHE A 344 -7.39 24.91 0.46
C PHE A 344 -6.57 26.07 1.05
N LYS A 345 -5.94 25.80 2.19
CA LYS A 345 -5.01 26.68 2.91
C LYS A 345 -3.95 25.82 3.58
N LEU A 346 -2.75 26.35 3.79
CA LEU A 346 -1.63 25.64 4.44
C LEU A 346 -2.05 24.96 5.75
N GLN A 347 -2.78 25.68 6.62
CA GLN A 347 -3.21 25.15 7.92
C GLN A 347 -4.16 23.96 7.78
N ASN A 348 -5.10 24.04 6.85
CA ASN A 348 -6.06 22.98 6.59
C ASN A 348 -5.36 21.76 5.99
N PHE A 349 -4.39 22.00 5.10
CA PHE A 349 -3.57 20.95 4.51
C PHE A 349 -2.74 20.21 5.57
N VAL A 350 -2.01 20.94 6.41
CA VAL A 350 -1.23 20.36 7.52
C VAL A 350 -2.15 19.58 8.48
N THR A 351 -3.35 20.10 8.77
CA THR A 351 -4.33 19.42 9.63
C THR A 351 -4.87 18.13 8.99
N ALA A 352 -5.10 18.15 7.66
CA ALA A 352 -5.50 16.95 6.92
C ALA A 352 -4.41 15.87 6.99
N LEU A 353 -3.16 16.22 6.70
CA LEU A 353 -2.03 15.28 6.77
C LEU A 353 -1.85 14.68 8.18
N ARG A 354 -2.01 15.49 9.23
CA ARG A 354 -1.95 15.00 10.62
C ARG A 354 -3.05 13.99 10.96
N SER A 355 -4.20 14.05 10.29
CA SER A 355 -5.27 13.08 10.49
C SER A 355 -4.85 11.66 10.06
N PHE A 356 -3.90 11.56 9.13
CA PHE A 356 -3.31 10.28 8.74
C PHE A 356 -2.37 9.71 9.83
N THR A 357 -1.68 10.59 10.57
CA THR A 357 -0.65 10.24 11.57
C THR A 357 -1.18 9.86 12.95
N LEU A 358 -2.47 9.56 13.12
CA LEU A 358 -3.05 9.16 14.41
C LEU A 358 -2.51 7.82 14.97
N ILE A 359 -1.45 7.24 14.38
CA ILE A 359 -0.72 6.08 14.87
C ILE A 359 0.78 6.39 14.92
N GLU A 360 1.39 5.97 16.03
CA GLU A 360 2.84 5.86 16.28
C GLU A 360 3.58 7.12 16.79
N ARG A 361 3.27 7.50 18.03
CA ARG A 361 4.28 8.04 18.97
C ARG A 361 5.10 6.87 19.60
N THR A 362 5.61 5.95 18.78
CA THR A 362 6.33 4.73 19.25
C THR A 362 7.79 4.73 18.85
N GLY A 363 8.42 5.89 18.80
CA GLY A 363 9.87 6.01 18.76
C GLY A 363 10.29 7.05 19.78
N SER A 364 11.26 6.71 20.63
CA SER A 364 12.02 7.66 21.46
C SER A 364 12.25 8.94 20.64
N ASP A 365 11.56 10.03 20.98
CA ASP A 365 11.84 11.35 20.43
C ASP A 365 13.25 11.67 20.88
N GLY A 366 14.22 11.45 19.99
CA GLY A 366 15.60 11.77 20.29
C GLY A 366 15.69 13.23 20.68
N THR A 367 16.55 13.54 21.66
CA THR A 367 16.69 14.92 22.12
C THR A 367 17.10 15.82 20.95
N PRO A 368 16.86 17.14 21.00
CA PRO A 368 17.32 18.06 19.95
C PRO A 368 18.79 17.83 19.58
N GLU A 369 19.65 17.54 20.56
CA GLU A 369 21.06 17.19 20.36
C GLU A 369 21.26 15.94 19.50
N GLU A 370 20.45 14.89 19.69
CA GLU A 370 20.50 13.67 18.88
C GLU A 370 20.02 13.90 17.44
N VAL A 371 19.01 14.75 17.26
CA VAL A 371 18.53 15.17 15.93
C VAL A 371 19.61 15.96 15.21
N PHE A 372 20.25 16.92 15.88
CA PHE A 372 21.37 17.68 15.33
C PHE A 372 22.58 16.79 15.00
N ALA A 373 22.91 15.83 15.87
CA ALA A 373 24.00 14.88 15.63
C ALA A 373 23.72 13.98 14.43
N ARG A 374 22.47 13.56 14.22
CA ARG A 374 22.04 12.80 13.03
C ARG A 374 22.15 13.64 11.77
N ALA A 375 21.59 14.85 11.75
CA ALA A 375 21.70 15.77 10.61
C ALA A 375 23.17 16.02 10.25
N SER A 376 24.02 16.29 11.25
CA SER A 376 25.46 16.49 11.07
C SER A 376 26.17 15.28 10.46
N ARG A 377 25.79 14.05 10.86
CA ARG A 377 26.33 12.82 10.27
C ARG A 377 25.93 12.67 8.80
N ILE A 378 24.68 13.01 8.48
CA ILE A 378 24.19 13.00 7.10
C ILE A 378 25.02 13.97 6.24
N PHE A 379 25.26 15.20 6.70
CA PHE A 379 26.11 16.16 5.98
C PHE A 379 27.53 15.63 5.76
N LYS A 380 28.15 15.03 6.79
CA LYS A 380 29.51 14.47 6.70
C LYS A 380 29.60 13.23 5.79
N GLY A 381 28.57 12.38 5.78
CA GLY A 381 28.54 11.15 4.97
C GLY A 381 28.45 11.38 3.45
N ARG A 382 28.04 12.58 3.02
CA ARG A 382 27.83 12.93 1.60
C ARG A 382 29.08 12.98 0.76
N GLN A 383 30.25 13.21 1.36
CA GLN A 383 31.52 13.26 0.62
C GLN A 383 31.84 11.95 -0.12
N ASN A 384 31.14 10.85 0.22
CA ASN A 384 31.38 9.51 -0.32
C ASN A 384 30.25 8.95 -1.22
N GLN A 385 29.12 9.67 -1.43
CA GLN A 385 27.98 9.14 -2.20
C GLN A 385 27.84 9.80 -3.59
N ARG A 386 27.90 8.97 -4.64
CA ARG A 386 27.83 9.37 -6.06
C ARG A 386 26.41 9.45 -6.65
N GLN A 387 25.33 9.52 -5.86
CA GLN A 387 23.98 9.44 -6.41
C GLN A 387 23.06 10.61 -6.00
N ASN A 388 22.39 11.14 -7.02
CA ASN A 388 21.34 12.16 -7.04
C ASN A 388 21.80 13.62 -6.78
N GLU A 389 22.27 14.29 -7.84
CA GLU A 389 22.70 15.69 -7.84
C GLU A 389 21.63 16.67 -7.33
N GLU A 390 20.35 16.43 -7.64
CA GLU A 390 19.24 17.26 -7.15
C GLU A 390 19.05 17.15 -5.63
N ALA A 391 19.18 15.93 -5.10
CA ALA A 391 19.10 15.68 -3.67
C ALA A 391 20.23 16.37 -2.92
N ILE A 392 21.44 16.30 -3.47
CA ILE A 392 22.64 16.95 -2.92
C ILE A 392 22.44 18.47 -2.93
N ALA A 393 21.95 19.05 -4.03
CA ALA A 393 21.74 20.49 -4.13
C ALA A 393 20.73 21.03 -3.11
N LEU A 394 19.60 20.34 -2.91
CA LEU A 394 18.58 20.78 -1.94
C LEU A 394 19.07 20.63 -0.50
N LEU A 395 19.78 19.54 -0.21
CA LEU A 395 20.36 19.33 1.10
C LEU A 395 21.47 20.34 1.43
N ASP A 396 22.29 20.74 0.46
CA ASP A 396 23.32 21.78 0.65
C ASP A 396 22.69 23.15 0.90
N ARG A 397 21.54 23.43 0.28
CA ARG A 397 20.75 24.62 0.58
C ARG A 397 20.19 24.60 2.00
N LEU A 398 19.74 23.43 2.49
CA LEU A 398 19.28 23.25 3.87
C LEU A 398 20.41 23.42 4.89
N ASP A 399 21.64 22.98 4.58
CA ASP A 399 22.82 23.16 5.44
C ASP A 399 23.12 24.65 5.68
N ARG A 400 23.05 25.45 4.61
CA ARG A 400 23.34 26.88 4.63
C ARG A 400 22.13 27.72 5.07
N LEU A 401 20.96 27.11 5.23
CA LEU A 401 19.73 27.83 5.54
C LEU A 401 19.81 28.57 6.88
N PRO A 402 20.29 27.97 7.99
CA PRO A 402 20.42 28.68 9.27
C PRO A 402 21.23 29.98 9.21
N SER A 403 22.38 29.98 8.54
CA SER A 403 23.22 31.18 8.41
C SER A 403 22.53 32.25 7.57
N ARG A 404 21.95 31.87 6.43
CA ARG A 404 21.20 32.79 5.56
C ARG A 404 19.96 33.36 6.26
N MET A 405 19.26 32.56 7.06
CA MET A 405 18.14 33.01 7.88
C MET A 405 18.59 34.03 8.93
N SER A 406 19.76 33.83 9.54
CA SER A 406 20.34 34.82 10.46
C SER A 406 20.68 36.14 9.77
N ASP A 407 21.13 36.09 8.51
CA ASP A 407 21.45 37.30 7.74
C ASP A 407 20.17 38.08 7.37
N VAL A 408 19.10 37.37 7.01
CA VAL A 408 17.83 37.97 6.56
C VAL A 408 16.96 38.45 7.74
N PHE A 409 16.79 37.61 8.77
CA PHE A 409 15.92 37.94 9.91
C PHE A 409 16.66 38.67 11.05
N GLY A 410 17.98 38.73 11.00
CA GLY A 410 18.82 39.36 12.02
C GLY A 410 18.75 38.64 13.36
N ARG A 411 18.88 39.41 14.46
CA ARG A 411 18.81 38.84 15.80
C ARG A 411 17.39 38.40 16.13
N PRO A 412 17.19 37.13 16.53
CA PRO A 412 15.88 36.59 16.84
C PRO A 412 15.30 37.24 18.10
N LYS A 413 13.98 37.48 18.10
CA LYS A 413 13.25 38.07 19.23
C LYS A 413 13.20 37.12 20.42
N GLU A 414 13.00 35.83 20.14
CA GLU A 414 12.95 34.78 21.15
C GLU A 414 13.91 33.65 20.80
N VAL A 415 14.68 33.17 21.78
CA VAL A 415 15.58 32.01 21.61
C VAL A 415 14.78 30.74 21.25
N LYS A 416 13.53 30.64 21.71
CA LYS A 416 12.64 29.51 21.41
C LYS A 416 12.33 29.39 19.92
N ASP A 417 12.14 30.51 19.21
CA ASP A 417 11.89 30.53 17.76
C ASP A 417 13.08 29.92 17.01
N VAL A 418 14.29 30.29 17.41
CA VAL A 418 15.54 29.79 16.81
C VAL A 418 15.67 28.30 17.02
N MET A 419 15.53 27.84 18.26
CA MET A 419 15.69 26.42 18.59
C MET A 419 14.65 25.57 17.89
N ALA A 420 13.39 26.03 17.85
CA ALA A 420 12.31 25.35 17.16
C ALA A 420 12.56 25.25 15.65
N THR A 421 13.03 26.35 15.03
CA THR A 421 13.38 26.43 13.61
C THR A 421 14.56 25.53 13.26
N LEU A 422 15.65 25.58 14.04
CA LEU A 422 16.82 24.72 13.81
C LEU A 422 16.47 23.24 13.95
N THR A 423 15.67 22.88 14.94
CA THR A 423 15.19 21.51 15.14
C THR A 423 14.33 21.05 13.96
N ALA A 424 13.45 21.92 13.44
CA ALA A 424 12.63 21.64 12.26
C ALA A 424 13.48 21.44 10.99
N ILE A 425 14.53 22.25 10.78
CA ILE A 425 15.49 22.10 9.68
C ILE A 425 16.26 20.78 9.80
N ALA A 426 16.81 20.48 10.98
CA ALA A 426 17.57 19.24 11.20
C ALA A 426 16.70 17.99 10.99
N SER A 427 15.46 18.03 11.50
CA SER A 427 14.46 16.99 11.24
C SER A 427 14.14 16.87 9.74
N LEU A 428 14.02 17.98 9.01
CA LEU A 428 13.75 17.95 7.57
C LEU A 428 14.88 17.28 6.79
N VAL A 429 16.14 17.58 7.14
CA VAL A 429 17.32 16.95 6.54
C VAL A 429 17.30 15.44 6.75
N GLU A 430 16.95 14.98 7.96
CA GLU A 430 16.84 13.56 8.28
C GLU A 430 15.78 12.86 7.40
N HIS A 431 14.55 13.38 7.41
CA HIS A 431 13.43 12.77 6.69
C HIS A 431 13.61 12.85 5.16
N TYR A 432 14.13 13.95 4.63
CA TYR A 432 14.43 14.04 3.20
C TYR A 432 15.51 13.03 2.79
N SER A 433 16.57 12.88 3.58
CA SER A 433 17.64 11.92 3.30
C SER A 433 17.15 10.47 3.37
N ALA A 434 16.23 10.16 4.29
CA ALA A 434 15.60 8.85 4.40
C ALA A 434 14.86 8.44 3.10
N THR A 435 14.32 9.40 2.34
CA THR A 435 13.64 9.12 1.06
C THR A 435 14.54 8.61 -0.07
N PHE A 436 15.85 8.58 0.13
CA PHE A 436 16.84 8.06 -0.83
C PHE A 436 17.51 6.77 -0.37
N GLN A 437 17.24 6.33 0.87
CA GLN A 437 17.82 5.09 1.39
C GLN A 437 17.11 3.90 0.75
N ARG A 438 17.88 3.04 0.07
CA ARG A 438 17.39 1.75 -0.45
C ARG A 438 17.54 0.70 0.64
N GLU A 439 16.54 0.53 1.49
CA GLU A 439 16.46 -0.65 2.35
C GLU A 439 15.68 -1.76 1.62
N ASN A 440 16.38 -2.86 1.30
CA ASN A 440 15.79 -4.17 0.97
C ASN A 440 14.74 -4.22 -0.15
N GLY A 441 15.05 -3.68 -1.33
CA GLY A 441 14.41 -4.09 -2.59
C GLY A 441 12.94 -3.72 -2.80
N ASP A 442 12.28 -3.05 -1.84
CA ASP A 442 10.85 -2.70 -1.96
C ASP A 442 10.59 -1.17 -1.82
N SER A 443 9.88 -0.65 -2.82
CA SER A 443 9.07 0.57 -2.87
C SER A 443 9.59 1.87 -2.21
N SER A 444 10.51 2.59 -2.89
CA SER A 444 10.93 3.96 -2.55
C SER A 444 9.78 4.96 -2.34
N SER A 445 8.59 4.70 -2.90
CA SER A 445 7.41 5.57 -2.79
C SER A 445 6.79 5.59 -1.40
N THR A 446 6.76 4.46 -0.70
CA THR A 446 6.23 4.36 0.68
C THR A 446 7.10 5.15 1.65
N ALA A 447 8.42 5.08 1.48
CA ALA A 447 9.36 5.85 2.30
C ALA A 447 9.19 7.37 2.14
N VAL A 448 8.89 7.84 0.93
CA VAL A 448 8.63 9.27 0.65
C VAL A 448 7.37 9.74 1.39
N TRP A 449 6.27 8.98 1.31
CA TRP A 449 5.02 9.31 2.00
C TRP A 449 5.21 9.39 3.52
N HIS A 450 5.83 8.37 4.11
CA HIS A 450 6.05 8.36 5.55
C HIS A 450 7.00 9.47 6.00
N SER A 451 8.06 9.75 5.24
CA SER A 451 8.97 10.85 5.56
C SER A 451 8.24 12.21 5.56
N MET A 452 7.35 12.43 4.59
CA MET A 452 6.51 13.63 4.50
C MET A 452 5.65 13.82 5.75
N LEU A 453 5.00 12.75 6.21
CA LEU A 453 4.12 12.78 7.37
C LEU A 453 4.87 12.83 8.71
N GLN A 454 5.95 12.06 8.85
CA GLN A 454 6.74 11.97 10.09
C GLN A 454 7.43 13.29 10.40
N TRP A 455 7.86 14.06 9.39
CA TRP A 455 8.38 15.40 9.66
C TRP A 455 7.37 16.26 10.41
N LEU A 456 6.08 16.23 10.01
CA LEU A 456 5.03 16.99 10.69
C LEU A 456 4.76 16.52 12.12
N SER A 457 5.02 15.25 12.44
CA SER A 457 4.88 14.72 13.79
C SER A 457 6.09 15.04 14.68
N LYS A 458 7.29 15.17 14.10
CA LYS A 458 8.57 15.42 14.79
C LYS A 458 8.91 16.90 14.97
N VAL A 459 8.28 17.82 14.25
CA VAL A 459 8.50 19.26 14.49
C VAL A 459 8.00 19.69 15.88
N PRO A 460 8.75 20.54 16.61
CA PRO A 460 8.35 21.01 17.94
C PRO A 460 7.01 21.74 17.94
N ASP A 461 6.24 21.64 19.03
CA ASP A 461 4.95 22.34 19.15
C ASP A 461 5.08 23.86 19.02
N HIS A 462 6.19 24.45 19.49
CA HIS A 462 6.48 25.87 19.28
C HIS A 462 6.61 26.21 17.79
N PHE A 463 7.28 25.36 17.00
CA PHE A 463 7.37 25.54 15.54
C PHE A 463 6.00 25.45 14.88
N ARG A 464 5.14 24.52 15.35
CA ARG A 464 3.75 24.42 14.86
C ARG A 464 2.94 25.67 15.15
N TYR A 465 3.14 26.27 16.32
CA TYR A 465 2.54 27.56 16.66
C TYR A 465 3.05 28.67 15.73
N MET A 466 4.35 28.70 15.41
CA MET A 466 4.90 29.64 14.43
C MET A 466 4.26 29.48 13.03
N ILE A 467 4.06 28.23 12.57
CA ILE A 467 3.32 27.95 11.33
C ILE A 467 1.90 28.52 11.41
N SER A 468 1.17 28.27 12.51
CA SER A 468 -0.21 28.74 12.68
C SER A 468 -0.35 30.27 12.64
N ARG A 469 0.75 30.97 12.96
CA ARG A 469 0.85 32.43 12.94
C ARG A 469 1.38 33.01 11.63
N ASN A 470 1.65 32.17 10.63
CA ASN A 470 2.29 32.57 9.38
C ASN A 470 3.62 33.30 9.62
N ASP A 471 4.40 32.85 10.61
CA ASP A 471 5.71 33.44 10.89
C ASP A 471 6.66 33.25 9.68
N PRO A 472 7.32 34.32 9.18
CA PRO A 472 8.17 34.22 7.99
C PRO A 472 9.29 33.18 8.09
N SER A 473 9.89 33.03 9.28
CA SER A 473 11.00 32.10 9.47
C SER A 473 10.53 30.64 9.41
N ALA A 474 9.35 30.35 9.98
CA ALA A 474 8.73 29.03 9.87
C ALA A 474 8.26 28.75 8.44
N LEU A 475 7.65 29.73 7.77
CA LEU A 475 7.17 29.59 6.39
C LEU A 475 8.30 29.26 5.40
N VAL A 476 9.49 29.84 5.58
CA VAL A 476 10.67 29.48 4.78
C VAL A 476 11.00 27.99 4.92
N VAL A 477 11.05 27.46 6.14
CA VAL A 477 11.30 26.03 6.36
C VAL A 477 10.18 25.16 5.80
N VAL A 478 8.93 25.60 5.87
CA VAL A 478 7.78 24.92 5.24
C VAL A 478 7.93 24.87 3.72
N VAL A 479 8.44 25.93 3.06
CA VAL A 479 8.73 25.88 1.61
C VAL A 479 9.70 24.75 1.29
N PHE A 480 10.78 24.60 2.06
CA PHE A 480 11.69 23.48 1.87
C PHE A 480 11.01 22.13 2.10
N TRP A 481 10.11 22.00 3.09
CA TRP A 481 9.33 20.78 3.28
C TRP A 481 8.42 20.47 2.08
N VAL A 482 7.74 21.47 1.52
CA VAL A 482 6.90 21.33 0.32
C VAL A 482 7.75 20.88 -0.88
N SER A 483 8.86 21.55 -1.15
CA SER A 483 9.73 21.25 -2.31
C SER A 483 10.50 19.93 -2.14
N ALA A 484 10.86 19.55 -0.91
CA ALA A 484 11.63 18.34 -0.64
C ALA A 484 10.76 17.08 -0.57
N LEU A 485 9.64 17.14 0.15
CA LEU A 485 8.85 15.96 0.51
C LEU A 485 7.52 15.89 -0.22
N ILE A 486 6.74 16.98 -0.31
CA ILE A 486 5.44 16.95 -1.00
C ILE A 486 5.63 16.79 -2.50
N PHE A 487 6.48 17.62 -3.12
CA PHE A 487 6.77 17.53 -4.55
C PHE A 487 7.32 16.15 -4.93
N ARG A 488 8.17 15.57 -4.07
CA ARG A 488 8.68 14.22 -4.27
C ARG A 488 7.59 13.16 -4.12
N ALA A 489 6.68 13.30 -3.16
CA ALA A 489 5.54 12.40 -2.99
C ALA A 489 4.64 12.46 -4.22
N GLU A 490 4.32 13.65 -4.71
CA GLU A 490 3.57 13.86 -5.96
C GLU A 490 4.23 13.12 -7.14
N ARG A 491 5.55 13.25 -7.32
CA ARG A 491 6.30 12.53 -8.36
C ARG A 491 6.43 11.02 -8.14
N SER A 492 6.15 10.54 -6.93
CA SER A 492 6.19 9.11 -6.58
C SER A 492 4.88 8.39 -6.89
N GLY A 493 3.91 9.05 -7.54
CA GLY A 493 2.65 8.45 -8.00
C GLY A 493 1.45 8.66 -7.08
N TYR A 494 1.57 9.49 -6.03
CA TYR A 494 0.44 9.83 -5.17
C TYR A 494 -0.49 10.84 -5.86
N TRP A 495 -1.39 10.32 -6.71
CA TRP A 495 -2.31 11.07 -7.56
C TRP A 495 -3.13 12.14 -6.80
N PHE A 496 -3.50 11.86 -5.55
CA PHE A 496 -4.27 12.78 -4.70
C PHE A 496 -3.45 13.99 -4.18
N LEU A 497 -2.15 14.06 -4.48
CA LEU A 497 -1.30 15.23 -4.20
C LEU A 497 -1.01 16.08 -5.44
N SER A 498 -1.50 15.68 -6.62
CA SER A 498 -1.22 16.35 -7.89
C SER A 498 -1.53 17.84 -7.85
N GLY A 499 -0.55 18.67 -8.21
CA GLY A 499 -0.63 20.13 -8.23
C GLY A 499 -0.68 20.82 -6.86
N LEU A 500 -0.76 20.08 -5.75
CA LEU A 500 -0.88 20.68 -4.42
C LEU A 500 0.44 21.34 -3.98
N SER A 501 1.59 20.77 -4.36
CA SER A 501 2.91 21.36 -4.07
C SER A 501 3.01 22.79 -4.62
N LYS A 502 2.69 22.98 -5.90
CA LYS A 502 2.65 24.27 -6.59
C LYS A 502 1.71 25.26 -5.90
N ARG A 503 0.50 24.82 -5.53
CA ARG A 503 -0.49 25.68 -4.88
C ARG A 503 -0.06 26.12 -3.48
N LEU A 504 0.52 25.20 -2.68
CA LEU A 504 1.09 25.53 -1.37
C LEU A 504 2.23 26.53 -1.50
N LEU A 505 3.14 26.33 -2.46
CA LEU A 505 4.25 27.26 -2.71
C LEU A 505 3.73 28.65 -3.09
N SER A 506 2.71 28.73 -3.94
CA SER A 506 2.08 30.01 -4.30
C SER A 506 1.47 30.71 -3.08
N GLU A 507 0.68 29.98 -2.28
CA GLU A 507 0.07 30.52 -1.06
C GLU A 507 1.15 31.05 -0.09
N ILE A 508 2.19 30.26 0.18
CA ILE A 508 3.26 30.67 1.09
C ILE A 508 4.04 31.85 0.53
N HIS A 509 4.31 31.86 -0.78
CA HIS A 509 5.00 32.96 -1.44
C HIS A 509 4.22 34.27 -1.33
N ASP A 510 2.90 34.25 -1.50
CA ASP A 510 2.05 35.43 -1.31
C ASP A 510 2.06 35.94 0.13
N HIS A 511 2.05 35.03 1.11
CA HIS A 511 2.21 35.39 2.52
C HIS A 511 3.58 36.03 2.78
N LEU A 512 4.67 35.41 2.32
CA LEU A 512 6.03 35.95 2.48
C LEU A 512 6.19 37.31 1.81
N ARG A 513 5.64 37.50 0.60
CA ARG A 513 5.65 38.80 -0.10
C ARG A 513 4.96 39.89 0.72
N SER A 514 3.88 39.55 1.42
CA SER A 514 3.15 40.51 2.27
C SER A 514 3.84 40.80 3.61
N SER A 515 4.56 39.82 4.18
CA SER A 515 5.10 39.91 5.55
C SER A 515 6.59 40.25 5.62
N CYS A 516 7.41 39.73 4.70
CA CYS A 516 8.86 39.85 4.68
C CYS A 516 9.41 39.53 3.29
N VAL A 517 9.57 40.56 2.45
CA VAL A 517 10.03 40.40 1.06
C VAL A 517 11.43 39.78 0.98
N ASP A 518 12.34 40.12 1.91
CA ASP A 518 13.70 39.58 1.93
C ASP A 518 13.73 38.06 2.18
N ALA A 519 12.71 37.50 2.83
CA ALA A 519 12.58 36.06 3.00
C ALA A 519 12.37 35.32 1.67
N LEU A 520 11.92 36.00 0.62
CA LEU A 520 11.80 35.42 -0.72
C LEU A 520 13.16 35.01 -1.30
N LEU A 521 14.24 35.73 -0.97
CA LEU A 521 15.61 35.37 -1.38
C LEU A 521 16.05 34.02 -0.83
N LEU A 522 15.52 33.60 0.32
CA LEU A 522 15.85 32.32 0.94
C LEU A 522 15.25 31.13 0.16
N VAL A 523 14.12 31.36 -0.50
CA VAL A 523 13.32 30.34 -1.19
C VAL A 523 13.38 30.43 -2.72
N GLU A 524 14.12 31.38 -3.27
CA GLU A 524 14.40 31.51 -4.71
C GLU A 524 14.94 30.19 -5.30
N GLY A 525 14.50 29.80 -6.50
CA GLY A 525 14.88 28.50 -7.07
C GLY A 525 14.13 27.29 -6.51
N LEU A 526 13.18 27.47 -5.57
CA LEU A 526 12.28 26.42 -5.06
C LEU A 526 10.82 26.66 -5.42
N THR A 527 10.52 27.73 -6.15
CA THR A 527 9.18 28.14 -6.57
C THR A 527 8.74 27.42 -7.85
N SER A 528 7.44 27.48 -8.13
CA SER A 528 6.77 26.72 -9.18
C SER A 528 7.34 26.89 -10.60
N GLU A 529 8.01 28.00 -10.91
CA GLU A 529 8.55 28.27 -12.24
C GLU A 529 9.91 27.56 -12.43
N ASP A 530 10.75 27.52 -11.40
CA ASP A 530 12.08 26.89 -11.45
C ASP A 530 12.02 25.36 -11.39
N LEU A 531 11.00 24.79 -10.74
CA LEU A 531 10.77 23.34 -10.73
C LEU A 531 10.24 22.82 -12.07
N ALA A 532 9.55 23.65 -12.85
CA ALA A 532 9.08 23.30 -14.19
C ALA A 532 10.22 23.33 -15.23
N VAL A 533 11.15 24.29 -15.12
CA VAL A 533 12.31 24.43 -16.03
C VAL A 533 13.34 23.31 -15.88
N ARG A 534 13.42 22.66 -14.71
CA ARG A 534 14.28 21.49 -14.48
C ARG A 534 13.67 20.16 -14.98
N THR A 535 12.51 20.21 -15.63
CA THR A 535 11.74 19.03 -16.07
C THR A 535 11.67 18.91 -17.60
N ILE A 536 12.53 19.61 -18.35
CA ILE A 536 12.75 19.39 -19.80
C ILE A 536 14.13 18.76 -20.01
#